data_AF-A0A7K1GFW2-F1
#
_entry.id   AF-A0A7K1GFW2-F1
#
_cell.length_a   1.000
_cell.length_b   1.000
_cell.length_c   1.000
_cell.angle_alpha   90.00
_cell.angle_beta   90.00
_cell.angle_gamma   90.00
#
_symmetry.space_group_name_H-M   'P 1'
#
loop_
_entity.id
_entity.type
_entity.pdbx_description
1 polymer ?
#
loop_
_entity_poly.entity_id
_entity_poly.type
_entity_poly.pdbx_seq_one_letter_code
_entity_poly.pdbx_strand_id
1 'polypeptide(L)'
;MISTKSVYIALGSNKGNKLQYLQSAVDAIFKTVGAVKKISKVYETPALGFDGDDFYNTCIKVETELKPKKLLKTLKDIEKVLGRSNKKTDKYESREIDLDILFYGDEMIEEKALVIPHPELYKRKFVLKPLQDIAKDFQHPELNKSVEDLLVECNDKSEIEPINIWLKNPKKDYNFSDYNFIAIEGNIGAGKTSLATKISQDFNAKLILERFADNPFLPKFYKEPERYAFTLEMSFLADRYQQISDDLSQLDLFKDFMVSDYDVHKSLVFSKVTLPEDEFRLYRKLFYQVYKDIARPDLYVYLYQNTERLQANIKKRGRKYEKEIQDEYLEKINSGYLEFLKSQTDLNIKIIDVSERDFVKNREDYLWLLNEIGSQ
;
A
#
# COMPACT_ATOMS: atom_id res chain seq x y z
N MET A 1 -1.49 7.89 -10.35
CA MET A 1 -1.30 6.81 -9.36
C MET A 1 -1.40 5.49 -10.09
N ILE A 2 -0.60 4.48 -9.72
CA ILE A 2 -0.84 3.12 -10.19
C ILE A 2 -2.07 2.64 -9.41
N SER A 3 -3.15 2.29 -10.14
CA SER A 3 -4.37 1.79 -9.52
C SER A 3 -4.17 0.33 -9.13
N THR A 4 -4.44 0.00 -7.87
CA THR A 4 -4.45 -1.39 -7.38
C THR A 4 -5.71 -2.10 -7.86
N LYS A 5 -5.60 -3.39 -8.18
CA LYS A 5 -6.73 -4.24 -8.56
C LYS A 5 -6.98 -5.27 -7.46
N SER A 6 -8.26 -5.52 -7.17
CA SER A 6 -8.68 -6.62 -6.29
C SER A 6 -8.60 -7.94 -7.06
N VAL A 7 -7.96 -8.94 -6.47
CA VAL A 7 -7.77 -10.28 -7.03
C VAL A 7 -8.22 -11.30 -6.01
N TYR A 8 -8.91 -12.34 -6.46
CA TYR A 8 -9.32 -13.46 -5.63
C TYR A 8 -8.52 -14.68 -6.02
N ILE A 9 -7.82 -15.28 -5.04
CA ILE A 9 -6.90 -16.39 -5.26
C ILE A 9 -7.36 -17.57 -4.42
N ALA A 10 -7.57 -18.73 -5.05
CA ALA A 10 -7.79 -19.99 -4.36
C ALA A 10 -6.44 -20.61 -3.98
N LEU A 11 -6.38 -21.16 -2.77
CA LEU A 11 -5.22 -21.87 -2.25
C LEU A 11 -5.68 -23.29 -1.88
N GLY A 12 -4.93 -24.31 -2.32
CA GLY A 12 -5.20 -25.71 -1.99
C GLY A 12 -3.93 -26.48 -1.62
N SER A 13 -3.98 -27.34 -0.62
CA SER A 13 -2.86 -28.21 -0.22
C SER A 13 -3.37 -29.56 0.28
N ASN A 14 -2.72 -30.66 -0.15
CA ASN A 14 -3.08 -32.02 0.31
C ASN A 14 -1.87 -32.92 0.58
N LYS A 15 -0.68 -32.35 0.77
CA LYS A 15 0.54 -33.11 1.04
C LYS A 15 1.31 -32.51 2.19
N GLY A 16 1.81 -33.37 3.09
CA GLY A 16 2.63 -32.94 4.22
C GLY A 16 1.86 -32.04 5.19
N ASN A 17 2.51 -30.99 5.70
CA ASN A 17 1.86 -30.06 6.62
C ASN A 17 1.00 -29.03 5.86
N LYS A 18 -0.23 -29.44 5.52
CA LYS A 18 -1.21 -28.68 4.73
C LYS A 18 -1.39 -27.24 5.24
N LEU A 19 -1.57 -27.06 6.55
CA LEU A 19 -1.74 -25.73 7.16
C LEU A 19 -0.50 -24.85 7.01
N GLN A 20 0.69 -25.41 7.23
CA GLN A 20 1.94 -24.67 7.07
C GLN A 20 2.12 -24.19 5.62
N TYR A 21 1.80 -25.03 4.63
CA TYR A 21 1.87 -24.62 3.22
C TYR A 21 0.89 -23.50 2.88
N LEU A 22 -0.36 -23.58 3.36
CA LEU A 22 -1.33 -22.50 3.19
C LEU A 22 -0.83 -21.19 3.84
N GLN A 23 -0.29 -21.24 5.07
CA GLN A 23 0.23 -20.05 5.73
C GLN A 23 1.44 -19.47 4.99
N SER A 24 2.40 -20.31 4.61
CA SER A 24 3.59 -19.87 3.86
C SER A 24 3.24 -19.28 2.50
N ALA A 25 2.18 -19.78 1.84
CA ALA A 25 1.65 -19.17 0.62
C ALA A 25 1.07 -17.79 0.87
N VAL A 26 0.26 -17.61 1.92
CA VAL A 26 -0.27 -16.29 2.32
C VAL A 26 0.87 -15.31 2.62
N ASP A 27 1.90 -15.75 3.34
CA ASP A 27 3.07 -14.93 3.67
C ASP A 27 3.83 -14.51 2.40
N ALA A 28 4.06 -15.44 1.48
CA ALA A 28 4.76 -15.19 0.22
C ALA A 28 3.96 -14.27 -0.72
N ILE A 29 2.64 -14.45 -0.80
CA ILE A 29 1.73 -13.57 -1.55
C ILE A 29 1.76 -12.17 -0.95
N PHE A 30 1.69 -12.06 0.39
CA PHE A 30 1.79 -10.76 1.05
C PHE A 30 3.10 -10.04 0.74
N LYS A 31 4.22 -10.78 0.67
CA LYS A 31 5.55 -10.21 0.38
C LYS A 31 5.75 -9.79 -1.08
N THR A 32 5.27 -10.60 -2.02
CA THR A 32 5.66 -10.47 -3.44
C THR A 32 4.53 -10.02 -4.37
N VAL A 33 3.27 -10.23 -3.98
CA VAL A 33 2.10 -9.96 -4.83
C VAL A 33 1.38 -8.68 -4.40
N GLY A 34 1.01 -8.54 -3.13
CA GLY A 34 0.14 -7.45 -2.71
C GLY A 34 -0.44 -7.60 -1.31
N ALA A 35 -1.21 -6.62 -0.87
CA ALA A 35 -1.80 -6.64 0.46
C ALA A 35 -2.98 -7.62 0.53
N VAL A 36 -2.93 -8.56 1.48
CA VAL A 36 -4.01 -9.50 1.75
C VAL A 36 -5.10 -8.77 2.55
N LYS A 37 -6.27 -8.57 1.95
CA LYS A 37 -7.38 -7.82 2.57
C LYS A 37 -8.34 -8.72 3.35
N LYS A 38 -8.60 -9.92 2.83
CA LYS A 38 -9.48 -10.91 3.46
C LYS A 38 -8.92 -12.31 3.26
N ILE A 39 -9.17 -13.18 4.23
CA ILE A 39 -8.87 -14.60 4.18
C ILE A 39 -10.14 -15.33 4.59
N SER A 40 -10.60 -16.30 3.81
CA SER A 40 -11.76 -17.13 4.15
C SER A 40 -11.42 -18.10 5.28
N LYS A 41 -12.43 -18.85 5.74
CA LYS A 41 -12.13 -20.05 6.54
C LYS A 41 -11.33 -21.05 5.71
N VAL A 42 -10.71 -22.01 6.40
CA VAL A 42 -10.13 -23.18 5.75
C VAL A 42 -11.19 -24.28 5.74
N TYR A 43 -11.29 -24.97 4.61
CA TYR A 43 -12.23 -26.05 4.38
C TYR A 43 -11.47 -27.34 4.06
N GLU A 44 -11.90 -28.44 4.67
CA GLU A 44 -11.42 -29.77 4.34
C GLU A 44 -12.32 -30.43 3.30
N THR A 45 -11.71 -31.09 2.31
CA THR A 45 -12.43 -31.73 1.21
C THR A 45 -11.73 -33.02 0.77
N PRO A 46 -12.45 -34.10 0.47
CA PRO A 46 -11.85 -35.33 -0.03
C PRO A 46 -11.04 -35.14 -1.32
N ALA A 47 -10.03 -35.98 -1.55
CA ALA A 47 -9.31 -36.01 -2.82
C ALA A 47 -10.25 -36.41 -3.98
N LEU A 48 -10.32 -35.59 -5.03
CA LEU A 48 -11.17 -35.84 -6.20
C LEU A 48 -10.39 -36.59 -7.29
N GLY A 49 -10.80 -37.83 -7.57
CA GLY A 49 -10.35 -38.59 -8.74
C GLY A 49 -9.04 -39.37 -8.58
N PHE A 50 -8.51 -39.49 -7.37
CA PHE A 50 -7.37 -40.35 -7.01
C PHE A 50 -7.37 -40.68 -5.51
N ASP A 51 -6.68 -41.75 -5.10
CA ASP A 51 -6.45 -42.05 -3.68
C ASP A 51 -5.39 -41.09 -3.12
N GLY A 52 -5.77 -40.26 -2.16
CA GLY A 52 -4.86 -39.33 -1.50
C GLY A 52 -5.47 -38.68 -0.26
N ASP A 53 -4.62 -37.99 0.52
CA ASP A 53 -5.07 -37.26 1.70
C ASP A 53 -6.04 -36.14 1.33
N ASP A 54 -6.90 -35.78 2.29
CA ASP A 54 -7.85 -34.68 2.14
C ASP A 54 -7.15 -33.35 1.86
N PHE A 55 -7.77 -32.52 1.04
CA PHE A 55 -7.30 -31.17 0.73
C PHE A 55 -7.76 -30.18 1.80
N TYR A 56 -6.87 -29.25 2.14
CA TYR A 56 -7.25 -27.99 2.77
C TYR A 56 -7.35 -26.90 1.71
N ASN A 57 -8.52 -26.28 1.61
CA ASN A 57 -8.83 -25.23 0.65
C ASN A 57 -9.22 -23.92 1.36
N THR A 58 -8.76 -22.80 0.82
CA THR A 58 -9.10 -21.46 1.28
C THR A 58 -9.09 -20.48 0.11
N CYS A 59 -9.65 -19.29 0.30
CA CYS A 59 -9.58 -18.21 -0.67
C CYS A 59 -9.15 -16.92 0.02
N ILE A 60 -8.34 -16.13 -0.67
CA ILE A 60 -7.90 -14.82 -0.20
C ILE A 60 -8.24 -13.73 -1.21
N LYS A 61 -8.56 -12.54 -0.68
CA LYS A 61 -8.67 -11.30 -1.47
C LYS A 61 -7.37 -10.52 -1.32
N VAL A 62 -6.74 -10.18 -2.44
CA VAL A 62 -5.47 -9.44 -2.50
C VAL A 62 -5.64 -8.18 -3.32
N GLU A 63 -5.05 -7.07 -2.88
CA GLU A 63 -4.88 -5.88 -3.71
C GLU A 63 -3.46 -5.84 -4.28
N THR A 64 -3.34 -5.78 -5.60
CA THR A 64 -2.06 -5.84 -6.30
C THR A 64 -1.94 -4.78 -7.40
N GLU A 65 -0.70 -4.34 -7.63
CA GLU A 65 -0.30 -3.52 -8.79
C GLU A 65 0.23 -4.40 -9.94
N LEU A 66 0.38 -5.71 -9.73
CA LEU A 66 0.91 -6.63 -10.74
C LEU A 66 -0.12 -6.88 -11.83
N LYS A 67 0.30 -6.69 -13.09
CA LYS A 67 -0.50 -7.10 -14.25
C LYS A 67 -0.77 -8.61 -14.23
N PRO A 68 -1.89 -9.09 -14.82
CA PRO A 68 -2.32 -10.50 -14.77
C PRO A 68 -1.22 -11.52 -15.14
N LYS A 69 -0.48 -11.30 -16.23
CA LYS A 69 0.66 -12.17 -16.62
C LYS A 69 1.75 -12.25 -15.57
N LYS A 70 2.11 -11.10 -14.98
CA LYS A 70 3.17 -11.03 -13.96
C LYS A 70 2.69 -11.68 -12.67
N LEU A 71 1.44 -11.44 -12.28
CA LEU A 71 0.79 -12.11 -11.16
C LEU A 71 0.83 -13.63 -11.31
N LEU A 72 0.36 -14.18 -12.43
CA LEU A 72 0.40 -15.62 -12.68
C LEU A 72 1.81 -16.20 -12.57
N LYS A 73 2.81 -15.51 -13.14
CA LYS A 73 4.20 -15.92 -13.03
C LYS A 73 4.67 -15.95 -11.56
N THR A 74 4.39 -14.89 -10.81
CA THR A 74 4.77 -14.78 -9.40
C THR A 74 4.10 -15.88 -8.55
N LEU A 75 2.83 -16.20 -8.80
CA LEU A 75 2.17 -17.31 -8.08
C LEU A 75 2.84 -18.66 -8.39
N LYS A 76 3.17 -18.94 -9.65
CA LYS A 76 3.92 -20.16 -10.02
C LYS A 76 5.32 -20.22 -9.39
N ASP A 77 5.99 -19.08 -9.28
CA ASP A 77 7.29 -18.99 -8.61
C ASP A 77 7.14 -19.30 -7.10
N ILE A 78 6.08 -18.80 -6.44
CA ILE A 78 5.76 -19.14 -5.05
C ILE A 78 5.51 -20.64 -4.90
N GLU A 79 4.69 -21.24 -5.75
CA GLU A 79 4.41 -22.68 -5.71
C GLU A 79 5.70 -23.50 -5.80
N LYS A 80 6.60 -23.13 -6.72
CA LYS A 80 7.89 -23.80 -6.91
C LYS A 80 8.78 -23.69 -5.69
N VAL A 81 8.85 -22.50 -5.07
CA VAL A 81 9.63 -22.27 -3.84
C VAL A 81 9.09 -23.09 -2.67
N LEU A 82 7.76 -23.27 -2.59
CA LEU A 82 7.11 -24.08 -1.55
C LEU A 82 7.14 -25.59 -1.84
N GLY A 83 7.84 -26.03 -2.89
CA GLY A 83 8.14 -27.44 -3.14
C GLY A 83 7.31 -28.11 -4.23
N ARG A 84 6.44 -27.37 -4.93
CA ARG A 84 5.67 -27.94 -6.05
C ARG A 84 6.62 -28.38 -7.17
N SER A 85 6.73 -29.69 -7.36
CA SER A 85 7.46 -30.28 -8.48
C SER A 85 6.68 -30.14 -9.80
N ASN A 86 7.38 -30.10 -10.93
CA ASN A 86 6.75 -30.14 -12.26
C ASN A 86 5.86 -31.38 -12.38
N LYS A 87 4.66 -31.21 -12.97
CA LYS A 87 3.74 -32.32 -13.23
C LYS A 87 4.47 -33.44 -13.99
N LYS A 88 4.37 -34.67 -13.50
CA LYS A 88 4.85 -35.85 -14.21
C LYS A 88 3.79 -36.40 -15.16
N THR A 89 2.51 -36.16 -14.88
CA THR A 89 1.36 -36.60 -15.71
C THR A 89 0.28 -35.51 -15.82
N ASP A 90 -0.67 -35.70 -16.75
CA ASP A 90 -1.84 -34.82 -16.89
C ASP A 90 -2.96 -35.10 -15.86
N LYS A 91 -2.77 -36.07 -14.95
CA LYS A 91 -3.77 -36.43 -13.92
C LYS A 91 -3.68 -35.53 -12.69
N TYR A 92 -4.73 -35.56 -11.86
CA TYR A 92 -4.67 -34.97 -10.51
C TYR A 92 -3.67 -35.76 -9.67
N GLU A 93 -2.79 -35.04 -8.97
CA GLU A 93 -1.71 -35.56 -8.13
C GLU A 93 -1.69 -34.75 -6.84
N SER A 94 -1.26 -35.34 -5.73
CA SER A 94 -1.07 -34.61 -4.48
C SER A 94 0.01 -33.53 -4.62
N ARG A 95 -0.23 -32.36 -4.02
CA ARG A 95 0.64 -31.18 -4.10
C ARG A 95 0.79 -30.51 -2.74
N GLU A 96 1.98 -29.94 -2.54
CA GLU A 96 2.31 -29.08 -1.40
C GLU A 96 1.44 -27.82 -1.39
N ILE A 97 1.26 -27.17 -2.55
CA ILE A 97 0.41 -25.99 -2.70
C ILE A 97 -0.05 -25.81 -4.16
N ASP A 98 -1.28 -25.33 -4.35
CA ASP A 98 -1.88 -24.89 -5.62
C ASP A 98 -2.47 -23.49 -5.46
N LEU A 99 -2.12 -22.58 -6.38
CA LEU A 99 -2.50 -21.17 -6.36
C LEU A 99 -3.20 -20.78 -7.66
N ASP A 100 -4.51 -20.62 -7.63
CA ASP A 100 -5.31 -20.28 -8.81
C ASP A 100 -5.94 -18.90 -8.70
N ILE A 101 -5.80 -18.09 -9.76
CA ILE A 101 -6.47 -16.79 -9.86
C ILE A 101 -7.91 -17.04 -10.30
N LEU A 102 -8.87 -16.72 -9.42
CA LEU A 102 -10.30 -16.88 -9.71
C LEU A 102 -10.86 -15.69 -10.48
N PHE A 103 -10.54 -14.49 -10.02
CA PHE A 103 -11.01 -13.21 -10.56
C PHE A 103 -9.90 -12.17 -10.46
N TYR A 104 -9.85 -11.25 -11.43
CA TYR A 104 -8.96 -10.09 -11.45
C TYR A 104 -9.79 -8.84 -11.72
N GLY A 105 -10.26 -8.19 -10.66
CA GLY A 105 -11.33 -7.21 -10.76
C GLY A 105 -12.53 -7.80 -11.53
N ASP A 106 -13.07 -6.99 -12.41
CA ASP A 106 -14.12 -7.30 -13.38
C ASP A 106 -13.57 -7.69 -14.78
N GLU A 107 -12.26 -7.95 -14.89
CA GLU A 107 -11.61 -8.19 -16.18
C GLU A 107 -11.90 -9.59 -16.72
N MET A 108 -12.15 -9.66 -18.03
CA MET A 108 -12.18 -10.90 -18.80
C MET A 108 -10.88 -11.01 -19.60
N ILE A 109 -10.17 -12.12 -19.42
CA ILE A 109 -8.87 -12.40 -20.05
C ILE A 109 -8.93 -13.79 -20.65
N GLU A 110 -8.65 -13.88 -21.94
CA GLU A 110 -8.53 -15.15 -22.65
C GLU A 110 -7.17 -15.18 -23.36
N GLU A 111 -6.20 -15.81 -22.72
CA GLU A 111 -4.86 -16.01 -23.29
C GLU A 111 -4.43 -17.46 -23.12
N LYS A 112 -3.50 -17.92 -23.97
CA LYS A 112 -3.02 -19.31 -24.00
C LYS A 112 -2.59 -19.85 -22.62
N ALA A 113 -2.09 -19.00 -21.74
CA ALA A 113 -1.58 -19.38 -20.42
C ALA A 113 -2.45 -18.91 -19.24
N LEU A 114 -3.49 -18.11 -19.48
CA LEU A 114 -4.29 -17.48 -18.43
C LEU A 114 -5.71 -17.20 -18.93
N VAL A 115 -6.70 -17.75 -18.24
CA VAL A 115 -8.13 -17.45 -18.46
C VAL A 115 -8.70 -16.88 -17.17
N ILE A 116 -9.30 -15.69 -17.24
CA ILE A 116 -9.97 -15.01 -16.12
C ILE A 116 -11.35 -14.55 -16.60
N PRO A 117 -12.44 -14.77 -15.84
CA PRO A 117 -12.52 -15.59 -14.63
C PRO A 117 -12.05 -17.04 -14.82
N HIS A 118 -11.64 -17.70 -13.75
CA HIS A 118 -11.19 -19.09 -13.86
C HIS A 118 -12.31 -19.99 -14.40
N PRO A 119 -12.11 -20.72 -15.51
CA PRO A 119 -13.20 -21.33 -16.29
C PRO A 119 -13.97 -22.42 -15.54
N GLU A 120 -13.33 -23.06 -14.55
CA GLU A 120 -13.95 -24.14 -13.77
C GLU A 120 -14.45 -23.68 -12.38
N LEU A 121 -14.34 -22.38 -12.04
CA LEU A 121 -14.63 -21.92 -10.67
C LEU A 121 -16.08 -22.21 -10.25
N TYR A 122 -17.04 -22.01 -11.16
CA TYR A 122 -18.47 -22.18 -10.87
C TYR A 122 -18.90 -23.66 -10.76
N LYS A 123 -18.02 -24.59 -11.13
CA LYS A 123 -18.30 -26.03 -11.12
C LYS A 123 -17.82 -26.73 -9.85
N ARG A 124 -17.14 -26.02 -8.94
CA ARG A 124 -16.39 -26.61 -7.83
C ARG A 124 -16.79 -25.98 -6.50
N LYS A 125 -17.43 -26.76 -5.62
CA LYS A 125 -17.86 -26.27 -4.29
C LYS A 125 -16.68 -25.89 -3.40
N PHE A 126 -15.58 -26.63 -3.48
CA PHE A 126 -14.36 -26.34 -2.71
C PHE A 126 -13.70 -24.98 -3.09
N VAL A 127 -14.07 -24.40 -4.23
CA VAL A 127 -13.66 -23.04 -4.64
C VAL A 127 -14.71 -22.01 -4.23
N LEU A 128 -15.99 -22.28 -4.53
CA LEU A 128 -17.09 -21.34 -4.27
C LEU A 128 -17.35 -21.13 -2.79
N LYS A 129 -17.20 -22.15 -1.94
CA LYS A 129 -17.48 -22.05 -0.51
C LYS A 129 -16.49 -21.12 0.23
N PRO A 130 -15.16 -21.27 0.07
CA PRO A 130 -14.22 -20.28 0.58
C PRO A 130 -14.41 -18.88 -0.03
N LEU A 131 -14.73 -18.80 -1.33
CA LEU A 131 -14.93 -17.51 -2.00
C LEU A 131 -16.15 -16.76 -1.45
N GLN A 132 -17.23 -17.48 -1.14
CA GLN A 132 -18.45 -16.93 -0.54
C GLN A 132 -18.15 -16.19 0.77
N ASP A 133 -17.24 -16.71 1.62
CA ASP A 133 -16.88 -16.09 2.91
C ASP A 133 -16.35 -14.66 2.76
N ILE A 134 -15.70 -14.34 1.63
CA ILE A 134 -15.00 -13.07 1.42
C ILE A 134 -15.60 -12.20 0.32
N ALA A 135 -16.42 -12.78 -0.56
CA ALA A 135 -16.90 -12.19 -1.81
C ALA A 135 -18.33 -12.60 -2.19
N LYS A 136 -19.19 -12.89 -1.20
CA LYS A 136 -20.58 -13.34 -1.38
C LYS A 136 -21.34 -12.65 -2.53
N ASP A 137 -21.33 -11.32 -2.55
CA ASP A 137 -22.13 -10.51 -3.49
C ASP A 137 -21.37 -10.15 -4.78
N PHE A 138 -20.14 -10.64 -4.94
CA PHE A 138 -19.32 -10.34 -6.10
C PHE A 138 -19.93 -10.96 -7.36
N GLN A 139 -20.11 -10.15 -8.40
CA GLN A 139 -20.76 -10.57 -9.64
C GLN A 139 -19.75 -11.18 -10.61
N HIS A 140 -20.03 -12.38 -11.10
CA HIS A 140 -19.25 -12.99 -12.15
C HIS A 140 -19.44 -12.19 -13.46
N PRO A 141 -18.36 -11.67 -14.08
CA PRO A 141 -18.47 -10.70 -15.18
C PRO A 141 -19.12 -11.28 -16.45
N GLU A 142 -18.96 -12.58 -16.69
CA GLU A 142 -19.60 -13.27 -17.82
C GLU A 142 -21.01 -13.80 -17.52
N LEU A 143 -21.19 -14.52 -16.40
CA LEU A 143 -22.45 -15.16 -16.05
C LEU A 143 -23.50 -14.21 -15.46
N ASN A 144 -23.09 -13.02 -14.99
CA ASN A 144 -23.95 -12.05 -14.28
C ASN A 144 -24.70 -12.68 -13.09
N LYS A 145 -23.99 -13.52 -12.33
CA LYS A 145 -24.48 -14.18 -11.12
C LYS A 145 -23.56 -13.85 -9.96
N SER A 146 -24.13 -13.70 -8.76
CA SER A 146 -23.31 -13.54 -7.56
C SER A 146 -22.58 -14.84 -7.21
N VAL A 147 -21.51 -14.76 -6.42
CA VAL A 147 -20.86 -15.96 -5.87
C VAL A 147 -21.84 -16.82 -5.06
N GLU A 148 -22.79 -16.20 -4.35
CA GLU A 148 -23.86 -16.93 -3.67
C GLU A 148 -24.74 -17.74 -4.65
N ASP A 149 -25.21 -17.12 -5.74
CA ASP A 149 -26.03 -17.79 -6.75
C ASP A 149 -25.28 -18.95 -7.41
N LEU A 150 -24.00 -18.73 -7.77
CA LEU A 150 -23.15 -19.76 -8.34
C LEU A 150 -22.99 -20.96 -7.41
N LEU A 151 -22.89 -20.74 -6.10
CA LEU A 151 -22.79 -21.82 -5.11
C LEU A 151 -24.10 -22.61 -5.02
N VAL A 152 -25.25 -21.94 -5.05
CA VAL A 152 -26.58 -22.58 -5.01
C VAL A 152 -26.80 -23.46 -6.24
N GLU A 153 -26.36 -23.01 -7.41
CA GLU A 153 -26.51 -23.73 -8.68
C GLU A 153 -25.42 -24.79 -8.93
N CYS A 154 -24.43 -24.90 -8.05
CA CYS A 154 -23.29 -25.77 -8.25
C CYS A 154 -23.68 -27.26 -8.10
N ASN A 155 -23.52 -28.02 -9.19
CA ASN A 155 -23.84 -29.45 -9.25
C ASN A 155 -22.83 -30.38 -8.53
N ASP A 156 -21.72 -29.83 -8.04
CA ASP A 156 -20.72 -30.58 -7.28
C ASP A 156 -21.37 -31.11 -5.97
N LYS A 157 -21.24 -32.42 -5.72
CA LYS A 157 -21.83 -33.09 -4.54
C LYS A 157 -20.83 -33.33 -3.42
N SER A 158 -19.59 -32.87 -3.57
CA SER A 158 -18.55 -33.03 -2.57
C SER A 158 -18.97 -32.41 -1.24
N GLU A 159 -18.67 -33.09 -0.15
CA GLU A 159 -18.83 -32.58 1.20
C GLU A 159 -17.67 -31.61 1.51
N ILE A 160 -18.01 -30.41 1.95
CA ILE A 160 -17.06 -29.32 2.21
C ILE A 160 -17.26 -28.88 3.65
N GLU A 161 -16.32 -29.22 4.53
CA GLU A 161 -16.45 -28.94 5.96
C GLU A 161 -15.50 -27.82 6.38
N PRO A 162 -15.99 -26.76 7.05
CA PRO A 162 -15.10 -25.76 7.63
C PRO A 162 -14.36 -26.36 8.82
N ILE A 163 -13.06 -26.20 8.84
CA ILE A 163 -12.22 -26.66 9.95
C ILE A 163 -11.83 -25.48 10.85
N ASN A 164 -11.71 -25.75 12.16
CA ASN A 164 -11.39 -24.73 13.17
C ASN A 164 -9.89 -24.39 13.21
N ILE A 165 -9.33 -24.00 12.07
CA ILE A 165 -7.98 -23.45 11.94
C ILE A 165 -8.03 -22.11 11.22
N TRP A 166 -7.11 -21.21 11.58
CA TRP A 166 -7.12 -19.83 11.12
C TRP A 166 -5.75 -19.46 10.57
N LEU A 167 -5.73 -19.00 9.32
CA LEU A 167 -4.55 -18.39 8.74
C LEU A 167 -4.38 -16.98 9.29
N LYS A 168 -3.13 -16.61 9.56
CA LYS A 168 -2.75 -15.29 10.01
C LYS A 168 -2.56 -14.38 8.81
N ASN A 169 -3.09 -13.16 8.90
CA ASN A 169 -2.79 -12.12 7.93
C ASN A 169 -1.46 -11.45 8.31
N PRO A 170 -0.40 -11.53 7.47
CA PRO A 170 0.93 -10.97 7.78
C PRO A 170 0.92 -9.45 7.96
N LYS A 171 -0.13 -8.77 7.47
CA LYS A 171 -0.33 -7.33 7.73
C LYS A 171 -0.31 -7.02 9.24
N LYS A 172 -0.77 -7.95 10.09
CA LYS A 172 -0.84 -7.75 11.54
C LYS A 172 0.53 -7.61 12.22
N ASP A 173 1.60 -8.01 11.54
CA ASP A 173 2.97 -7.85 12.06
C ASP A 173 3.44 -6.38 12.01
N TYR A 174 2.71 -5.54 11.25
CA TYR A 174 2.96 -4.10 11.16
C TYR A 174 1.90 -3.35 11.97
N ASN A 175 2.25 -2.97 13.20
CA ASN A 175 1.32 -2.27 14.09
C ASN A 175 1.42 -0.75 13.91
N PHE A 176 0.38 -0.15 13.34
CA PHE A 176 0.18 1.30 13.31
C PHE A 176 -0.89 1.77 14.30
N SER A 177 -1.57 0.85 15.01
CA SER A 177 -2.68 1.18 15.91
C SER A 177 -2.27 1.94 17.17
N ASP A 178 -0.97 2.01 17.45
CA ASP A 178 -0.41 2.82 18.52
C ASP A 178 -0.41 4.33 18.18
N TYR A 179 -0.67 4.69 16.91
CA TYR A 179 -0.66 6.07 16.43
C TYR A 179 -2.03 6.46 15.88
N ASN A 180 -2.58 7.60 16.32
CA ASN A 180 -3.78 8.21 15.74
C ASN A 180 -3.42 9.07 14.53
N PHE A 181 -2.22 9.67 14.52
CA PHE A 181 -1.75 10.52 13.43
C PHE A 181 -0.26 10.32 13.14
N ILE A 182 0.05 9.96 11.89
CA ILE A 182 1.41 9.81 11.37
C ILE A 182 1.65 10.87 10.28
N ALA A 183 2.70 11.66 10.41
CA ALA A 183 3.13 12.59 9.38
C ALA A 183 4.40 12.09 8.67
N ILE A 184 4.37 12.01 7.34
CA ILE A 184 5.51 11.60 6.52
C ILE A 184 6.12 12.85 5.89
N GLU A 185 7.37 13.10 6.23
CA GLU A 185 8.13 14.28 5.88
C GLU A 185 9.43 13.91 5.17
N GLY A 186 10.07 14.90 4.54
CA GLY A 186 11.19 14.65 3.63
C GLY A 186 11.29 15.65 2.49
N ASN A 187 12.42 15.64 1.81
CA ASN A 187 12.70 16.59 0.74
C ASN A 187 11.81 16.38 -0.50
N ILE A 188 11.86 17.32 -1.45
CA ILE A 188 11.21 17.25 -2.75
C ILE A 188 11.77 16.03 -3.50
N GLY A 189 10.90 15.08 -3.85
CA GLY A 189 11.32 13.84 -4.51
C GLY A 189 11.59 12.67 -3.56
N ALA A 190 11.48 12.83 -2.24
CA ALA A 190 11.75 11.77 -1.25
C ALA A 190 10.73 10.61 -1.22
N GLY A 191 9.61 10.72 -1.94
CA GLY A 191 8.58 9.67 -2.01
C GLY A 191 7.48 9.73 -0.93
N LYS A 192 7.36 10.85 -0.19
CA LYS A 192 6.33 11.06 0.85
C LYS A 192 4.91 10.66 0.45
N THR A 193 4.39 11.28 -0.62
CA THR A 193 3.04 11.01 -1.14
C THR A 193 2.84 9.54 -1.48
N SER A 194 3.88 8.89 -2.03
CA SER A 194 3.84 7.46 -2.36
C SER A 194 3.71 6.61 -1.10
N LEU A 195 4.50 6.89 -0.07
CA LEU A 195 4.44 6.15 1.19
C LEU A 195 3.09 6.35 1.90
N ALA A 196 2.65 7.60 2.04
CA ALA A 196 1.36 7.93 2.68
C ALA A 196 0.19 7.23 1.98
N THR A 197 0.17 7.26 0.64
CA THR A 197 -0.87 6.59 -0.15
C THR A 197 -0.86 5.07 0.06
N LYS A 198 0.33 4.44 0.06
CA LYS A 198 0.45 2.98 0.25
C LYS A 198 0.02 2.57 1.66
N ILE A 199 0.41 3.33 2.69
CA ILE A 199 -0.03 3.08 4.08
C ILE A 199 -1.54 3.23 4.18
N SER A 200 -2.13 4.28 3.62
CA SER A 200 -3.59 4.48 3.63
C SER A 200 -4.33 3.31 2.97
N GLN A 201 -3.88 2.86 1.80
CA GLN A 201 -4.47 1.73 1.10
C GLN A 201 -4.33 0.43 1.89
N ASP A 202 -3.13 0.13 2.41
CA ASP A 202 -2.85 -1.13 3.07
C ASP A 202 -3.47 -1.22 4.47
N PHE A 203 -3.49 -0.12 5.22
CA PHE A 203 -3.85 -0.06 6.64
C PHE A 203 -5.16 0.66 6.96
N ASN A 204 -5.99 0.98 5.96
CA ASN A 204 -7.27 1.68 6.15
C ASN A 204 -7.12 3.04 6.89
N ALA A 205 -6.02 3.74 6.63
CA ALA A 205 -5.80 5.08 7.19
C ALA A 205 -6.50 6.15 6.35
N LYS A 206 -6.92 7.26 6.99
CA LYS A 206 -7.35 8.48 6.30
C LYS A 206 -6.12 9.15 5.70
N LEU A 207 -6.11 9.33 4.38
CA LEU A 207 -5.00 9.98 3.68
C LEU A 207 -5.22 11.50 3.65
N ILE A 208 -4.24 12.26 4.13
CA ILE A 208 -4.21 13.72 4.05
C ILE A 208 -3.08 14.13 3.11
N LEU A 209 -3.41 14.80 2.01
CA LEU A 209 -2.44 15.22 1.00
C LEU A 209 -2.20 16.72 1.03
N GLU A 210 -0.96 17.12 0.78
CA GLU A 210 -0.58 18.52 0.60
C GLU A 210 -1.17 19.09 -0.70
N ARG A 211 -1.84 20.25 -0.58
CA ARG A 211 -2.40 20.99 -1.71
C ARG A 211 -1.35 21.96 -2.29
N PHE A 212 -0.48 21.49 -3.19
CA PHE A 212 0.49 22.37 -3.88
C PHE A 212 0.27 22.50 -5.40
N ALA A 213 -0.53 21.62 -6.01
CA ALA A 213 -0.59 21.50 -7.47
C ALA A 213 -1.19 22.74 -8.16
N ASP A 214 -2.14 23.41 -7.51
CA ASP A 214 -2.87 24.56 -8.04
C ASP A 214 -2.29 25.91 -7.60
N ASN A 215 -1.12 25.90 -6.94
CA ASN A 215 -0.52 27.12 -6.42
C ASN A 215 0.06 27.99 -7.57
N PRO A 216 -0.46 29.21 -7.80
CA PRO A 216 -0.05 30.05 -8.93
C PRO A 216 1.34 30.69 -8.74
N PHE A 217 1.89 30.65 -7.53
CA PHE A 217 3.19 31.23 -7.21
C PHE A 217 4.31 30.20 -7.30
N LEU A 218 4.03 28.90 -7.14
CA LEU A 218 5.06 27.86 -7.14
C LEU A 218 5.89 27.82 -8.45
N PRO A 219 5.29 27.88 -9.66
CA PRO A 219 6.06 27.98 -10.89
C PRO A 219 6.85 29.29 -11.03
N LYS A 220 6.40 30.38 -10.39
CA LYS A 220 7.07 31.69 -10.43
C LYS A 220 8.25 31.72 -9.47
N PHE A 221 8.11 31.11 -8.30
CA PHE A 221 9.18 30.93 -7.32
C PHE A 221 10.38 30.20 -7.92
N TYR A 222 10.17 29.09 -8.64
CA TYR A 222 11.29 28.38 -9.28
C TYR A 222 12.04 29.20 -10.34
N LYS A 223 11.43 30.27 -10.88
CA LYS A 223 12.08 31.17 -11.84
C LYS A 223 12.73 32.38 -11.19
N GLU A 224 12.07 32.97 -10.20
CA GLU A 224 12.50 34.18 -9.49
C GLU A 224 12.30 34.01 -7.96
N PRO A 225 13.14 33.20 -7.27
CA PRO A 225 12.95 32.88 -5.86
C PRO A 225 12.91 34.14 -4.97
N GLU A 226 13.83 35.07 -5.19
CA GLU A 226 13.95 36.31 -4.40
C GLU A 226 12.67 37.16 -4.41
N ARG A 227 11.88 37.08 -5.49
CA ARG A 227 10.66 37.88 -5.66
C ARG A 227 9.42 37.18 -5.12
N TYR A 228 9.35 35.85 -5.22
CA TYR A 228 8.12 35.10 -4.97
C TYR A 228 8.17 34.21 -3.74
N ALA A 229 9.33 34.03 -3.08
CA ALA A 229 9.47 33.17 -1.91
C ALA A 229 8.46 33.52 -0.81
N PHE A 230 8.42 34.78 -0.35
CA PHE A 230 7.50 35.20 0.71
C PHE A 230 6.03 34.98 0.34
N THR A 231 5.66 35.31 -0.90
CA THR A 231 4.28 35.16 -1.38
C THR A 231 3.89 33.67 -1.46
N LEU A 232 4.81 32.82 -1.91
CA LEU A 232 4.61 31.37 -1.95
C LEU A 232 4.43 30.79 -0.54
N GLU A 233 5.33 31.10 0.40
CA GLU A 233 5.26 30.58 1.77
C GLU A 233 3.97 31.02 2.49
N MET A 234 3.54 32.27 2.27
CA MET A 234 2.26 32.78 2.80
C MET A 234 1.06 32.06 2.20
N SER A 235 1.09 31.76 0.88
CA SER A 235 0.01 30.99 0.26
C SER A 235 -0.09 29.57 0.82
N PHE A 236 1.03 28.89 1.06
CA PHE A 236 1.02 27.58 1.73
C PHE A 236 0.49 27.65 3.15
N LEU A 237 0.82 28.71 3.91
CA LEU A 237 0.30 28.89 5.27
C LEU A 237 -1.23 29.08 5.26
N ALA A 238 -1.75 29.88 4.33
CA ALA A 238 -3.19 30.10 4.18
C ALA A 238 -3.93 28.82 3.76
N ASP A 239 -3.41 28.08 2.78
CA ASP A 239 -4.00 26.81 2.31
C ASP A 239 -4.05 25.77 3.45
N ARG A 240 -3.00 25.70 4.28
CA ARG A 240 -2.96 24.79 5.44
C ARG A 240 -4.00 25.15 6.50
N TYR A 241 -4.18 26.43 6.79
CA TYR A 241 -5.22 26.88 7.71
C TYR A 241 -6.61 26.49 7.21
N GLN A 242 -6.89 26.72 5.92
CA GLN A 242 -8.16 26.34 5.32
C GLN A 242 -8.38 24.82 5.39
N GLN A 243 -7.38 24.02 5.06
CA GLN A 243 -7.47 22.56 5.09
C GLN A 243 -7.77 22.03 6.50
N ILE A 244 -7.16 22.60 7.53
CA ILE A 244 -7.40 22.21 8.92
C ILE A 244 -8.81 22.61 9.37
N SER A 245 -9.26 23.81 8.99
CA SER A 245 -10.63 24.25 9.22
C SER A 245 -11.66 23.34 8.53
N ASP A 246 -11.35 22.86 7.32
CA ASP A 246 -12.22 21.95 6.57
C ASP A 246 -12.22 20.54 7.20
N ASP A 247 -11.05 19.98 7.54
CA ASP A 247 -10.88 18.59 7.96
C ASP A 247 -11.33 18.32 9.41
N LEU A 248 -11.30 19.31 10.30
CA LEU A 248 -11.86 19.21 11.67
C LEU A 248 -13.38 18.96 11.67
N SER A 249 -14.07 19.28 10.56
CA SER A 249 -15.50 19.04 10.41
C SER A 249 -15.85 17.60 10.01
N GLN A 250 -14.87 16.79 9.62
CA GLN A 250 -15.06 15.44 9.12
C GLN A 250 -14.25 14.42 9.91
N LEU A 251 -14.75 14.08 11.09
CA LEU A 251 -14.39 12.84 11.78
C LEU A 251 -14.88 11.67 10.93
N ASP A 252 -13.96 11.04 10.20
CA ASP A 252 -14.24 9.81 9.48
C ASP A 252 -14.22 8.65 10.48
N LEU A 253 -15.39 8.33 11.03
CA LEU A 253 -15.59 7.31 12.08
C LEU A 253 -15.19 5.89 11.64
N PHE A 254 -14.88 5.67 10.36
CA PHE A 254 -14.54 4.36 9.79
C PHE A 254 -13.03 4.17 9.50
N LYS A 255 -12.20 5.15 9.87
CA LYS A 255 -10.75 5.10 9.67
C LYS A 255 -10.02 4.78 10.96
N ASP A 256 -9.02 3.91 10.86
CA ASP A 256 -8.28 3.42 12.02
C ASP A 256 -7.33 4.50 12.58
N PHE A 257 -6.71 5.29 11.69
CA PHE A 257 -5.82 6.40 12.01
C PHE A 257 -5.66 7.34 10.80
N MET A 258 -4.93 8.45 10.96
CA MET A 258 -4.60 9.40 9.91
C MET A 258 -3.14 9.28 9.46
N VAL A 259 -2.90 9.36 8.17
CA VAL A 259 -1.54 9.47 7.59
C VAL A 259 -1.49 10.65 6.63
N SER A 260 -0.52 11.56 6.83
CA SER A 260 -0.30 12.69 5.95
C SER A 260 1.02 12.57 5.19
N ASP A 261 1.09 13.15 3.99
CA ASP A 261 2.34 13.28 3.22
C ASP A 261 3.10 14.58 3.50
N TYR A 262 2.69 15.28 4.55
CA TYR A 262 3.32 16.48 5.07
C TYR A 262 2.93 16.73 6.54
N ASP A 263 3.75 17.50 7.23
CA ASP A 263 3.51 18.14 8.52
C ASP A 263 3.53 19.66 8.34
N VAL A 264 2.85 20.37 9.25
CA VAL A 264 2.80 21.83 9.24
C VAL A 264 4.17 22.49 9.38
N HIS A 265 5.11 21.92 10.12
CA HIS A 265 6.45 22.51 10.30
C HIS A 265 7.30 22.54 9.03
N LYS A 266 6.92 21.80 7.98
CA LYS A 266 7.52 21.94 6.66
C LYS A 266 7.58 23.41 6.21
N SER A 267 6.51 24.16 6.43
CA SER A 267 6.45 25.59 6.13
C SER A 267 7.55 26.40 6.83
N LEU A 268 7.86 26.08 8.10
CA LEU A 268 8.97 26.74 8.81
C LEU A 268 10.33 26.33 8.24
N VAL A 269 10.52 25.06 7.87
CA VAL A 269 11.78 24.59 7.28
C VAL A 269 12.04 25.28 5.94
N PHE A 270 11.05 25.29 5.05
CA PHE A 270 11.18 25.89 3.72
C PHE A 270 11.38 27.40 3.81
N SER A 271 10.55 28.11 4.57
CA SER A 271 10.68 29.56 4.75
C SER A 271 12.02 29.98 5.35
N LYS A 272 12.61 29.21 6.29
CA LYS A 272 13.95 29.51 6.83
C LYS A 272 15.04 29.42 5.76
N VAL A 273 14.87 28.53 4.78
CA VAL A 273 15.84 28.34 3.69
C VAL A 273 15.65 29.36 2.57
N THR A 274 14.42 29.77 2.29
CA THR A 274 14.07 30.59 1.13
C THR A 274 13.96 32.08 1.41
N LEU A 275 13.65 32.48 2.65
CA LEU A 275 13.40 33.87 3.00
C LEU A 275 14.64 34.56 3.61
N PRO A 276 14.84 35.85 3.32
CA PRO A 276 15.71 36.70 4.13
C PRO A 276 15.30 36.72 5.60
N GLU A 277 16.26 36.97 6.50
CA GLU A 277 16.06 36.90 7.96
C GLU A 277 14.88 37.74 8.46
N ASP A 278 14.69 38.96 7.95
CA ASP A 278 13.60 39.84 8.38
C ASP A 278 12.22 39.32 7.93
N GLU A 279 12.13 38.77 6.71
CA GLU A 279 10.91 38.13 6.20
C GLU A 279 10.61 36.83 6.94
N PHE A 280 11.64 36.02 7.22
CA PHE A 280 11.51 34.79 8.00
C PHE A 280 10.99 35.07 9.41
N ARG A 281 11.48 36.12 10.08
CA ARG A 281 10.99 36.52 11.41
C ARG A 281 9.50 36.85 11.39
N LEU A 282 9.05 37.61 10.38
CA LEU A 282 7.63 37.92 10.19
C LEU A 282 6.82 36.66 9.92
N TYR A 283 7.27 35.83 8.98
CA TYR A 283 6.63 34.56 8.63
C TYR A 283 6.47 33.65 9.85
N ARG A 284 7.55 33.46 10.60
CA ARG A 284 7.58 32.64 11.83
C ARG A 284 6.57 33.13 12.85
N LYS A 285 6.43 34.45 13.02
CA LYS A 285 5.43 35.03 13.93
C LYS A 285 3.99 34.69 13.49
N LEU A 286 3.69 34.80 12.20
CA LEU A 286 2.38 34.45 11.63
C LEU A 286 2.10 32.95 11.73
N PHE A 287 3.10 32.12 11.42
CA PHE A 287 3.02 30.67 11.54
C PHE A 287 2.56 30.24 12.93
N TYR A 288 3.19 30.76 14.00
CA TYR A 288 2.82 30.38 15.37
C TYR A 288 1.46 30.91 15.84
N GLN A 289 0.85 31.87 15.13
CA GLN A 289 -0.52 32.27 15.40
C GLN A 289 -1.51 31.23 14.84
N VAL A 290 -1.22 30.71 13.65
CA VAL A 290 -2.01 29.66 12.97
C VAL A 290 -1.79 28.28 13.60
N TYR A 291 -0.57 27.99 14.06
CA TYR A 291 -0.15 26.67 14.52
C TYR A 291 -0.82 26.17 15.81
N LYS A 292 -1.32 27.08 16.66
CA LYS A 292 -1.86 26.72 17.98
C LYS A 292 -3.07 25.79 17.91
N ASP A 293 -3.81 25.83 16.81
CA ASP A 293 -5.05 25.08 16.62
C ASP A 293 -4.84 23.79 15.80
N ILE A 294 -3.58 23.41 15.54
CA ILE A 294 -3.22 22.30 14.66
C ILE A 294 -2.87 21.05 15.47
N ALA A 295 -3.48 19.92 15.11
CA ALA A 295 -3.15 18.62 15.67
C ALA A 295 -1.69 18.24 15.37
N ARG A 296 -0.99 17.72 16.37
CA ARG A 296 0.39 17.24 16.24
C ARG A 296 0.41 15.76 15.90
N PRO A 297 1.35 15.28 15.07
CA PRO A 297 1.49 13.86 14.82
C PRO A 297 2.02 13.12 16.05
N ASP A 298 1.49 11.93 16.29
CA ASP A 298 2.00 10.97 17.28
C ASP A 298 3.33 10.35 16.82
N LEU A 299 3.54 10.31 15.50
CA LEU A 299 4.78 9.88 14.87
C LEU A 299 5.14 10.76 13.67
N TYR A 300 6.34 11.32 13.70
CA TYR A 300 6.93 12.08 12.61
C TYR A 300 7.99 11.23 11.89
N VAL A 301 7.70 10.78 10.68
CA VAL A 301 8.61 9.97 9.85
C VAL A 301 9.31 10.87 8.84
N TYR A 302 10.62 11.09 9.00
CA TYR A 302 11.43 11.80 8.03
C TYR A 302 12.15 10.83 7.09
N LEU A 303 11.78 10.86 5.82
CA LEU A 303 12.44 10.12 4.74
C LEU A 303 13.66 10.89 4.26
N TYR A 304 14.83 10.44 4.69
CA TYR A 304 16.10 10.94 4.19
C TYR A 304 16.43 10.28 2.86
N GLN A 305 16.87 11.09 1.89
CA GLN A 305 17.32 10.62 0.60
C GLN A 305 18.41 11.55 0.06
N ASN A 306 19.45 10.97 -0.53
CA ASN A 306 20.55 11.74 -1.12
C ASN A 306 20.10 12.55 -2.35
N THR A 307 20.85 13.62 -2.66
CA THR A 307 20.50 14.59 -3.72
C THR A 307 20.37 13.93 -5.09
N GLU A 308 21.25 12.99 -5.43
CA GLU A 308 21.21 12.26 -6.70
C GLU A 308 19.87 11.54 -6.90
N ARG A 309 19.41 10.82 -5.87
CA ARG A 309 18.13 10.10 -5.90
C ARG A 309 16.93 11.04 -5.93
N LEU A 310 16.97 12.14 -5.16
CA LEU A 310 15.94 13.18 -5.20
C LEU A 310 15.77 13.73 -6.62
N GLN A 311 16.88 14.08 -7.28
CA GLN A 311 16.88 14.56 -8.66
C GLN A 311 16.33 13.54 -9.65
N ALA A 312 16.72 12.27 -9.52
CA ALA A 312 16.19 11.19 -10.35
C ALA A 312 14.66 11.06 -10.19
N ASN A 313 14.16 11.16 -8.97
CA ASN A 313 12.72 11.10 -8.68
C ASN A 313 11.96 12.32 -9.21
N ILE A 314 12.51 13.53 -9.08
CA ILE A 314 11.94 14.77 -9.62
C ILE A 314 11.85 14.68 -11.16
N LYS A 315 12.94 14.29 -11.81
CA LYS A 315 12.98 14.10 -13.28
C LYS A 315 11.96 13.08 -13.75
N LYS A 316 11.85 11.94 -13.06
CA LYS A 316 10.88 10.88 -13.36
C LYS A 316 9.43 11.34 -13.17
N ARG A 317 9.15 12.19 -12.17
CA ARG A 317 7.82 12.78 -11.93
C ARG A 317 7.42 13.78 -13.01
N GLY A 318 8.38 14.46 -13.63
CA GLY A 318 8.17 15.19 -14.88
C GLY A 318 7.36 16.48 -14.79
N ARG A 319 7.23 17.08 -13.59
CA ARG A 319 6.57 18.40 -13.44
C ARG A 319 7.41 19.48 -14.10
N LYS A 320 6.79 20.23 -15.03
CA LYS A 320 7.49 21.23 -15.86
C LYS A 320 8.27 22.26 -15.04
N TYR A 321 7.72 22.70 -13.91
CA TYR A 321 8.29 23.74 -13.06
C TYR A 321 9.39 23.24 -12.10
N GLU A 322 9.59 21.93 -11.93
CA GLU A 322 10.63 21.38 -11.04
C GLU A 322 11.92 21.02 -11.79
N LYS A 323 11.93 21.15 -13.13
CA LYS A 323 13.04 20.69 -13.98
C LYS A 323 14.37 21.41 -13.73
N GLU A 324 14.31 22.63 -13.22
CA GLU A 324 15.45 23.52 -13.02
C GLU A 324 15.88 23.60 -11.55
N ILE A 325 15.34 22.72 -10.68
CA ILE A 325 15.77 22.65 -9.28
C ILE A 325 17.24 22.25 -9.23
N GLN A 326 18.05 23.09 -8.59
CA GLN A 326 19.49 22.86 -8.41
C GLN A 326 19.76 21.97 -7.19
N ASP A 327 20.90 21.27 -7.22
CA ASP A 327 21.34 20.36 -6.16
C ASP A 327 21.56 21.12 -4.84
N GLU A 328 22.16 22.31 -4.90
CA GLU A 328 22.42 23.14 -3.71
C GLU A 328 21.13 23.53 -2.99
N TYR A 329 20.03 23.70 -3.72
CA TYR A 329 18.74 23.99 -3.10
C TYR A 329 18.22 22.78 -2.31
N LEU A 330 18.31 21.58 -2.89
CA LEU A 330 17.90 20.35 -2.20
C LEU A 330 18.79 20.09 -0.98
N GLU A 331 20.08 20.33 -1.07
CA GLU A 331 21.03 20.18 0.05
C GLU A 331 20.73 21.15 1.20
N LYS A 332 20.39 22.41 0.89
CA LYS A 332 19.95 23.40 1.89
C LYS A 332 18.68 22.96 2.58
N ILE A 333 17.69 22.45 1.83
CA ILE A 333 16.44 21.93 2.41
C ILE A 333 16.71 20.72 3.31
N ASN A 334 17.55 19.77 2.89
CA ASN A 334 17.97 18.64 3.74
C ASN A 334 18.60 19.11 5.05
N SER A 335 19.54 20.06 4.96
CA SER A 335 20.20 20.65 6.13
C SER A 335 19.19 21.34 7.06
N GLY A 336 18.23 22.09 6.50
CA GLY A 336 17.16 22.74 7.23
C GLY A 336 16.26 21.76 7.98
N TYR A 337 15.89 20.63 7.35
CA TYR A 337 15.16 19.57 8.03
C TYR A 337 15.97 18.96 9.17
N LEU A 338 17.23 18.60 8.95
CA LEU A 338 18.06 17.99 10.00
C LEU A 338 18.28 18.92 11.18
N GLU A 339 18.47 20.22 10.94
CA GLU A 339 18.56 21.23 12.00
C GLU A 339 17.23 21.36 12.76
N PHE A 340 16.10 21.41 12.04
CA PHE A 340 14.78 21.41 12.64
C PHE A 340 14.57 20.19 13.54
N LEU A 341 14.76 18.98 13.02
CA LEU A 341 14.53 17.74 13.76
C LEU A 341 15.41 17.64 15.01
N LYS A 342 16.67 18.07 14.95
CA LYS A 342 17.57 18.14 16.12
C LYS A 342 17.06 19.07 17.22
N SER A 343 16.30 20.10 16.87
CA SER A 343 15.75 21.06 17.83
C SER A 343 14.41 20.62 18.44
N GLN A 344 13.78 19.58 17.92
CA GLN A 344 12.48 19.11 18.40
C GLN A 344 12.65 18.06 19.51
N THR A 345 12.34 18.42 20.75
CA THR A 345 12.37 17.50 21.90
C THR A 345 11.05 16.78 22.15
N ASP A 346 9.95 17.34 21.65
CA ASP A 346 8.59 16.92 22.02
C ASP A 346 7.92 16.05 20.94
N LEU A 347 8.60 15.83 19.81
CA LEU A 347 8.10 14.99 18.72
C LEU A 347 8.74 13.60 18.79
N ASN A 348 7.92 12.57 18.63
CA ASN A 348 8.40 11.23 18.36
C ASN A 348 8.86 11.15 16.89
N ILE A 349 10.17 11.23 16.66
CA ILE A 349 10.76 11.34 15.32
C ILE A 349 11.45 10.05 14.94
N LYS A 350 11.18 9.56 13.73
CA LYS A 350 11.95 8.52 13.05
C LYS A 350 12.58 9.06 11.78
N ILE A 351 13.91 9.05 11.73
CA ILE A 351 14.70 9.39 10.55
C ILE A 351 15.07 8.08 9.85
N ILE A 352 14.63 7.90 8.61
CA ILE A 352 14.86 6.67 7.84
C ILE A 352 15.53 7.01 6.53
N ASP A 353 16.72 6.45 6.28
CA ASP A 353 17.42 6.58 5.00
C ASP A 353 16.85 5.59 3.99
N VAL A 354 16.28 6.12 2.91
CA VAL A 354 15.70 5.36 1.79
C VAL A 354 16.51 5.52 0.50
N SER A 355 17.75 6.02 0.57
CA SER A 355 18.57 6.32 -0.61
C SER A 355 18.85 5.10 -1.48
N GLU A 356 19.04 3.92 -0.88
CA GLU A 356 19.35 2.68 -1.60
C GLU A 356 18.15 1.75 -1.81
N ARG A 357 16.93 2.24 -1.60
CA ARG A 357 15.71 1.43 -1.68
C ARG A 357 14.65 2.10 -2.55
N ASP A 358 14.01 1.33 -3.43
CA ASP A 358 12.90 1.81 -4.26
C ASP A 358 11.59 1.20 -3.76
N PHE A 359 11.12 1.66 -2.60
CA PHE A 359 9.85 1.21 -2.00
C PHE A 359 8.62 1.52 -2.85
N VAL A 360 8.76 2.38 -3.88
CA VAL A 360 7.66 2.69 -4.80
C VAL A 360 7.46 1.55 -5.80
N LYS A 361 8.55 0.96 -6.32
CA LYS A 361 8.47 -0.15 -7.28
C LYS A 361 8.67 -1.53 -6.66
N ASN A 362 9.40 -1.61 -5.56
CA ASN A 362 9.76 -2.85 -4.89
C ASN A 362 8.97 -2.99 -3.59
N ARG A 363 8.15 -4.04 -3.53
CA ARG A 363 7.32 -4.33 -2.37
C ARG A 363 8.14 -4.76 -1.16
N GLU A 364 9.27 -5.43 -1.34
CA GLU A 364 10.15 -5.83 -0.23
C GLU A 364 10.77 -4.61 0.45
N ASP A 365 11.20 -3.61 -0.34
CA ASP A 365 11.70 -2.34 0.20
C ASP A 365 10.61 -1.56 0.95
N TYR A 366 9.37 -1.61 0.46
CA TYR A 366 8.23 -1.05 1.16
C TYR A 366 7.95 -1.77 2.49
N LEU A 367 7.97 -3.09 2.51
CA LEU A 367 7.79 -3.85 3.76
C LEU A 367 8.94 -3.62 4.75
N TRP A 368 10.18 -3.49 4.27
CA TRP A 368 11.29 -3.07 5.11
C TRP A 368 11.02 -1.69 5.73
N LEU A 369 10.57 -0.72 4.92
CA LEU A 369 10.27 0.62 5.41
C LEU A 369 9.13 0.63 6.44
N LEU A 370 8.09 -0.20 6.26
CA LEU A 370 7.04 -0.36 7.27
C LEU A 370 7.60 -0.93 8.58
N ASN A 371 8.55 -1.88 8.52
CA ASN A 371 9.20 -2.41 9.71
C ASN A 371 10.01 -1.33 10.43
N GLU A 372 10.79 -0.51 9.71
CA GLU A 372 11.53 0.61 10.32
C GLU A 372 10.59 1.63 11.00
N ILE A 373 9.40 1.82 10.45
CA ILE A 373 8.38 2.71 11.05
C ILE A 373 7.72 2.04 12.27
N GLY A 374 7.47 0.73 12.23
CA GLY A 374 6.82 -0.02 13.31
C GLY A 374 7.73 -0.48 14.46
N SER A 375 9.04 -0.57 14.26
CA SER A 375 9.99 -1.03 15.28
C SER A 375 10.15 -0.01 16.42
N GLN A 376 9.57 -0.27 17.59
CA GLN A 376 9.79 0.57 18.77
C GLN A 376 11.26 0.54 19.23
#